data_AF-W5T2T5-F1
#
_entry.id   AF-W5T2T5-F1
#
_cell.length_a   1.000
_cell.length_b   1.000
_cell.length_c   1.000
_cell.angle_alpha   90.00
_cell.angle_beta   90.00
_cell.angle_gamma   90.00
#
_symmetry.space_group_name_H-M   'P 1'
#
loop_
_entity.id
_entity.type
_entity.pdbx_description
1 polymer ?
#
loop_
_entity_poly.entity_id
_entity_poly.type
_entity_poly.pdbx_seq_one_letter_code
_entity_poly.pdbx_strand_id
1 'polypeptide(L)'
;MRKRISAIIMTLFMVFMSCNNGGPELKSDEVAKSDGTVLDLAKISKKIKDAVEFAASVKEIETLVKSIDELAKAIGKKVEAGGTLGDDGGKNGSLISGAYSVVLFADTKLGQLENKEGISVELKAKVVASKAASKAFIDKVKGENSFP
;
A
#
# COMPACT_ATOMS: atom_id res chain seq x y z
N MET A 1 48.67 12.28 -48.94
CA MET A 1 47.77 12.48 -47.78
C MET A 1 46.33 11.99 -47.97
N ARG A 2 45.65 12.29 -49.10
CA ARG A 2 44.25 11.86 -49.35
C ARG A 2 43.96 10.36 -49.13
N LYS A 3 44.84 9.45 -49.56
CA LYS A 3 44.63 7.99 -49.41
C LYS A 3 44.62 7.50 -47.96
N ARG A 4 45.38 8.15 -47.05
CA ARG A 4 45.42 7.77 -45.62
C ARG A 4 44.23 8.32 -44.83
N ILE A 5 43.76 9.52 -45.18
CA ILE A 5 42.56 10.12 -44.59
C ILE A 5 41.31 9.31 -45.00
N SER A 6 41.23 8.88 -46.26
CA SER A 6 40.13 8.03 -46.74
C SER A 6 40.05 6.69 -46.00
N ALA A 7 41.19 6.06 -45.73
CA ALA A 7 41.25 4.81 -44.96
C ALA A 7 40.77 5.00 -43.51
N ILE A 8 41.21 6.06 -42.83
CA ILE A 8 40.80 6.36 -41.44
C ILE A 8 39.29 6.63 -41.37
N ILE A 9 38.72 7.37 -42.32
CA ILE A 9 37.28 7.65 -42.38
C ILE A 9 36.47 6.37 -42.64
N MET A 10 36.92 5.51 -43.55
CA MET A 10 36.27 4.22 -43.84
C MET A 10 36.29 3.27 -42.63
N THR A 11 37.43 3.19 -41.91
CA THR A 11 37.52 2.38 -40.69
C THR A 11 36.62 2.95 -39.60
N LEU A 12 36.56 4.27 -39.44
CA LEU A 12 35.72 4.92 -38.42
C LEU A 12 34.22 4.74 -38.73
N PHE A 13 33.80 4.86 -39.99
CA PHE A 13 32.41 4.59 -40.41
C PHE A 13 32.01 3.12 -40.19
N MET A 14 32.91 2.16 -40.41
CA MET A 14 32.64 0.75 -40.09
C MET A 14 32.53 0.50 -38.58
N VAL A 15 33.34 1.17 -37.76
CA VAL A 15 33.21 1.09 -36.29
C VAL A 15 31.88 1.69 -35.83
N PHE A 16 31.47 2.84 -36.38
CA PHE A 16 30.18 3.44 -36.05
C PHE A 16 28.97 2.58 -36.49
N MET A 17 29.03 1.93 -37.65
CA MET A 17 27.98 1.00 -38.10
C MET A 17 27.99 -0.31 -37.29
N SER A 18 29.16 -0.79 -36.87
CA SER A 18 29.33 -1.98 -36.03
C SER A 18 28.88 -1.76 -34.58
N CYS A 19 28.95 -0.53 -34.06
CA CYS A 19 28.52 -0.21 -32.70
C CYS A 19 27.03 0.15 -32.60
N ASN A 20 26.34 0.39 -33.72
CA ASN A 20 24.95 0.87 -33.72
C ASN A 20 23.88 -0.23 -33.89
N ASN A 21 24.27 -1.50 -33.93
CA ASN A 21 23.32 -2.62 -34.12
C ASN A 21 23.33 -3.66 -32.98
N GLY A 22 23.93 -3.33 -31.82
CA GLY A 22 24.18 -4.27 -30.72
C GLY A 22 23.24 -4.15 -29.52
N GLY A 23 22.08 -3.53 -29.67
CA GLY A 23 21.06 -3.56 -28.61
C GLY A 23 20.61 -5.00 -28.38
N PRO A 24 20.24 -5.38 -27.14
CA PRO A 24 19.65 -6.70 -26.89
C PRO A 24 18.46 -6.94 -27.81
N GLU A 25 18.29 -8.16 -28.35
CA GLU A 25 17.02 -8.52 -28.99
C GLU A 25 15.91 -8.47 -27.93
N LEU A 26 15.03 -7.49 -28.05
CA LEU A 26 13.94 -7.26 -27.12
C LEU A 26 12.71 -8.06 -27.53
N LYS A 27 12.04 -8.67 -26.56
CA LYS A 27 10.67 -9.16 -26.74
C LYS A 27 9.69 -7.98 -26.82
N SER A 28 8.48 -8.22 -27.30
CA SER A 28 7.40 -7.21 -27.44
C SER A 28 7.22 -6.31 -26.20
N ASP A 29 7.35 -6.90 -25.00
CA ASP A 29 7.09 -6.23 -23.73
C ASP A 29 8.38 -5.79 -23.01
N GLU A 30 9.52 -5.81 -23.71
CA GLU A 30 10.82 -5.46 -23.16
C GLU A 30 11.35 -4.14 -23.73
N VAL A 31 12.01 -3.34 -22.90
CA VAL A 31 12.71 -2.12 -23.32
C VAL A 31 14.13 -2.12 -22.78
N ALA A 32 15.12 -1.76 -23.60
CA ALA A 32 16.50 -1.62 -23.18
C ALA A 32 16.82 -0.17 -22.77
N LYS A 33 17.50 -0.01 -21.65
CA LYS A 33 18.20 1.23 -21.29
C LYS A 33 19.44 1.39 -22.16
N SER A 34 19.99 2.62 -22.21
CA SER A 34 21.25 2.92 -22.91
C SER A 34 22.47 2.18 -22.33
N ASP A 35 22.38 1.67 -21.10
CA ASP A 35 23.39 0.85 -20.45
C ASP A 35 23.24 -0.66 -20.74
N GLY A 36 22.28 -1.05 -21.59
CA GLY A 36 22.01 -2.44 -21.96
C GLY A 36 21.07 -3.18 -21.00
N THR A 37 20.63 -2.56 -19.90
CA THR A 37 19.66 -3.18 -18.99
C THR A 37 18.31 -3.35 -19.67
N VAL A 38 17.80 -4.58 -19.73
CA VAL A 38 16.46 -4.89 -20.27
C VAL A 38 15.42 -4.84 -19.15
N LEU A 39 14.37 -4.05 -19.36
CA LEU A 39 13.21 -3.93 -18.48
C LEU A 39 12.03 -4.66 -19.08
N ASP A 40 11.42 -5.55 -18.32
CA ASP A 40 10.19 -6.25 -18.68
C ASP A 40 8.99 -5.44 -18.18
N LEU A 41 8.30 -4.75 -19.10
CA LEU A 41 7.18 -3.85 -18.81
C LEU A 41 5.98 -4.62 -18.22
N ALA A 42 5.75 -5.87 -18.64
CA ALA A 42 4.67 -6.69 -18.12
C ALA A 42 4.91 -7.03 -16.65
N LYS A 43 6.14 -7.43 -16.28
CA LYS A 43 6.52 -7.66 -14.88
C LYS A 43 6.47 -6.39 -14.04
N ILE A 44 6.90 -5.26 -14.58
CA ILE A 44 6.88 -3.96 -13.87
C ILE A 44 5.42 -3.53 -13.62
N SER A 45 4.57 -3.59 -14.65
CA SER A 45 3.14 -3.26 -14.54
C SER A 45 2.45 -4.12 -13.49
N LYS A 46 2.73 -5.42 -13.46
CA LYS A 46 2.23 -6.33 -12.42
C LYS A 46 2.68 -5.90 -11.02
N LYS A 47 3.97 -5.60 -10.81
CA LYS A 47 4.48 -5.12 -9.51
C LYS A 47 3.83 -3.82 -9.06
N ILE A 48 3.58 -2.89 -9.98
CA ILE A 48 2.88 -1.64 -9.69
C ILE A 48 1.44 -1.93 -9.25
N LYS A 49 0.73 -2.80 -9.97
CA LYS A 49 -0.63 -3.21 -9.62
C LYS A 49 -0.68 -3.86 -8.22
N ASP A 50 0.20 -4.81 -7.95
CA ASP A 50 0.27 -5.50 -6.65
C ASP A 50 0.55 -4.51 -5.51
N ALA A 51 1.43 -3.53 -5.73
CA ALA A 51 1.74 -2.48 -4.76
C ALA A 51 0.55 -1.53 -4.52
N VAL A 52 -0.17 -1.14 -5.57
CA VAL A 52 -1.38 -0.29 -5.48
C VAL A 52 -2.49 -1.01 -4.72
N GLU A 53 -2.72 -2.29 -5.00
CA GLU A 53 -3.72 -3.09 -4.29
C GLU A 53 -3.37 -3.23 -2.80
N PHE A 54 -2.11 -3.49 -2.47
CA PHE A 54 -1.65 -3.53 -1.08
C PHE A 54 -1.86 -2.18 -0.37
N ALA A 55 -1.47 -1.07 -1.01
CA ALA A 55 -1.63 0.27 -0.45
C ALA A 55 -3.10 0.63 -0.23
N ALA A 56 -4.00 0.24 -1.13
CA ALA A 56 -5.44 0.45 -0.99
C ALA A 56 -6.01 -0.29 0.24
N SER A 57 -5.62 -1.55 0.46
CA SER A 57 -6.02 -2.31 1.64
C SER A 57 -5.51 -1.67 2.94
N VAL A 58 -4.26 -1.20 2.96
CA VAL A 58 -3.71 -0.46 4.12
C VAL A 58 -4.49 0.83 4.37
N LYS A 59 -4.85 1.56 3.30
CA LYS A 59 -5.62 2.81 3.41
C LYS A 59 -7.02 2.60 3.99
N GLU A 60 -7.67 1.50 3.63
CA GLU A 60 -8.95 1.12 4.20
C GLU A 60 -8.84 0.90 5.71
N ILE A 61 -7.83 0.16 6.17
CA ILE A 61 -7.57 -0.06 7.60
C ILE A 61 -7.28 1.26 8.33
N GLU A 62 -6.46 2.14 7.75
CA GLU A 62 -6.20 3.48 8.31
C GLU A 62 -7.49 4.28 8.48
N THR A 63 -8.40 4.21 7.50
CA THR A 63 -9.67 4.93 7.51
C THR A 63 -10.62 4.37 8.58
N LEU A 64 -10.66 3.04 8.75
CA LEU A 64 -11.43 2.40 9.83
C LEU A 64 -10.92 2.80 11.21
N VAL A 65 -9.60 2.87 11.41
CA VAL A 65 -9.03 3.30 12.69
C VAL A 65 -9.34 4.78 12.95
N LYS A 66 -9.19 5.65 11.95
CA LYS A 66 -9.51 7.08 12.07
C LYS A 66 -11.00 7.36 12.29
N SER A 67 -11.91 6.52 11.79
CA SER A 67 -13.34 6.71 12.03
C SER A 67 -13.70 6.59 13.51
N ILE A 68 -12.89 5.89 14.32
CA ILE A 68 -13.05 5.83 15.77
C ILE A 68 -12.88 7.20 16.42
N ASP A 69 -12.00 8.06 15.90
CA ASP A 69 -11.85 9.43 16.40
C ASP A 69 -13.13 10.25 16.21
N GLU A 70 -13.85 10.02 15.10
CA GLU A 70 -15.15 10.65 14.86
C GLU A 70 -16.25 10.07 15.76
N LEU A 71 -16.24 8.75 15.97
CA LEU A 71 -17.15 8.10 16.94
C LEU A 71 -16.91 8.62 18.36
N ALA A 72 -15.66 8.86 18.75
CA ALA A 72 -15.32 9.38 20.07
C ALA A 72 -15.91 10.77 20.34
N LYS A 73 -16.11 11.60 19.30
CA LYS A 73 -16.78 12.91 19.43
C LYS A 73 -18.26 12.79 19.80
N ALA A 74 -18.89 11.65 19.57
CA ALA A 74 -20.28 11.38 19.93
C ALA A 74 -20.45 10.85 21.36
N ILE A 75 -19.37 10.70 22.14
CA ILE A 75 -19.44 10.24 23.52
C ILE A 75 -20.29 11.19 24.37
N GLY A 76 -21.30 10.63 25.05
CA GLY A 76 -22.24 11.36 25.88
C GLY A 76 -23.24 12.20 25.09
N LYS A 77 -23.36 11.98 23.77
CA LYS A 77 -24.23 12.74 22.89
C LYS A 77 -25.42 11.93 22.37
N LYS A 78 -26.51 12.64 22.10
CA LYS A 78 -27.69 12.15 21.34
C LYS A 78 -28.03 13.13 20.22
N VAL A 79 -28.74 12.63 19.22
CA VAL A 79 -29.32 13.47 18.16
C VAL A 79 -30.59 14.15 18.69
N GLU A 80 -30.65 15.47 18.59
CA GLU A 80 -31.84 16.25 18.90
C GLU A 80 -32.69 16.50 17.65
N ALA A 81 -33.94 16.91 17.82
CA ALA A 81 -34.87 17.15 16.72
C ALA A 81 -34.34 18.17 15.68
N GLY A 82 -33.47 19.09 16.09
CA GLY A 82 -32.82 20.07 15.21
C GLY A 82 -31.60 19.55 14.43
N GLY A 83 -31.24 18.27 14.56
CA GLY A 83 -30.06 17.67 13.92
C GLY A 83 -28.73 18.01 14.62
N THR A 84 -28.78 18.61 15.80
CA THR A 84 -27.61 18.90 16.64
C THR A 84 -27.33 17.76 17.62
N LEU A 85 -26.10 17.73 18.14
CA LEU A 85 -25.71 16.82 19.23
C LEU A 85 -25.94 17.49 20.58
N GLY A 86 -26.92 16.98 21.33
CA GLY A 86 -27.18 17.33 22.73
C GLY A 86 -26.63 16.29 23.69
N ASP A 87 -26.69 16.56 25.00
CA ASP A 87 -26.19 15.61 26.01
C ASP A 87 -27.17 14.44 26.26
N ASP A 88 -26.64 13.22 26.40
CA ASP A 88 -27.41 11.99 26.68
C ASP A 88 -27.10 11.39 28.07
N GLY A 89 -26.35 12.12 28.91
CA GLY A 89 -26.02 11.65 30.27
C GLY A 89 -25.11 10.43 30.31
N GLY A 90 -24.30 10.20 29.28
CA GLY A 90 -23.21 9.21 29.30
C GLY A 90 -23.57 7.79 28.85
N LYS A 91 -24.73 7.57 28.22
CA LYS A 91 -25.20 6.26 27.74
C LYS A 91 -24.47 5.81 26.47
N ASN A 92 -23.23 5.34 26.61
CA ASN A 92 -22.32 5.09 25.49
C ASN A 92 -22.20 3.62 25.06
N GLY A 93 -22.89 2.69 25.72
CA GLY A 93 -22.72 1.25 25.47
C GLY A 93 -22.83 0.83 23.99
N SER A 94 -23.81 1.36 23.26
CA SER A 94 -23.99 1.06 21.81
C SER A 94 -22.90 1.70 20.94
N LEU A 95 -22.48 2.93 21.26
CA LEU A 95 -21.39 3.63 20.58
C LEU A 95 -20.07 2.87 20.73
N ILE A 96 -19.75 2.44 21.97
CA ILE A 96 -18.54 1.66 22.26
C ILE A 96 -18.60 0.30 21.55
N SER A 97 -19.77 -0.36 21.54
CA SER A 97 -19.97 -1.62 20.81
C SER A 97 -19.74 -1.44 19.30
N GLY A 98 -20.19 -0.33 18.72
CA GLY A 98 -19.93 0.03 17.33
C GLY A 98 -18.44 0.25 17.05
N ALA A 99 -17.75 1.05 17.88
CA ALA A 99 -16.32 1.27 17.77
C ALA A 99 -15.52 -0.04 17.88
N TYR A 100 -15.90 -0.90 18.84
CA TYR A 100 -15.31 -2.22 19.01
C TYR A 100 -15.52 -3.12 17.78
N SER A 101 -16.71 -3.10 17.17
CA SER A 101 -16.99 -3.82 15.92
C SER A 101 -16.12 -3.34 14.74
N VAL A 102 -15.91 -2.03 14.62
CA VAL A 102 -15.01 -1.46 13.60
C VAL A 102 -13.57 -1.95 13.80
N VAL A 103 -13.06 -1.98 15.03
CA VAL A 103 -11.69 -2.48 15.29
C VAL A 103 -11.58 -4.00 15.06
N LEU A 104 -12.62 -4.79 15.38
CA LEU A 104 -12.67 -6.22 15.00
C LEU A 104 -12.56 -6.41 13.48
N PHE A 105 -13.23 -5.56 12.71
CA PHE A 105 -13.15 -5.61 11.25
C PHE A 105 -11.77 -5.21 10.74
N ALA A 106 -11.16 -4.17 11.34
CA ALA A 106 -9.77 -3.78 11.04
C ALA A 106 -8.76 -4.91 11.35
N ASP A 107 -8.91 -5.61 12.49
CA ASP A 107 -8.08 -6.77 12.85
C ASP A 107 -8.19 -7.91 11.83
N THR A 108 -9.42 -8.16 11.35
CA THR A 108 -9.69 -9.17 10.32
C THR A 108 -8.95 -8.82 9.02
N LYS A 109 -9.01 -7.56 8.58
CA LYS A 109 -8.29 -7.08 7.39
C LYS A 109 -6.77 -7.12 7.55
N LEU A 110 -6.26 -6.79 8.74
CA LEU A 110 -4.84 -6.96 9.06
C LEU A 110 -4.42 -8.43 8.98
N GLY A 111 -5.27 -9.36 9.42
CA GLY A 111 -5.05 -10.80 9.25
C GLY A 111 -5.02 -11.24 7.77
N GLN A 112 -5.84 -10.63 6.92
CA GLN A 112 -5.79 -10.89 5.47
C GLN A 112 -4.47 -10.38 4.85
N LEU A 113 -4.00 -9.21 5.27
CA LEU A 113 -2.71 -8.67 4.81
C LEU A 113 -1.51 -9.46 5.32
N GLU A 114 -1.55 -9.99 6.55
CA GLU A 114 -0.48 -10.82 7.12
C GLU A 114 -0.27 -12.10 6.30
N ASN A 115 -1.36 -12.66 5.78
CA ASN A 115 -1.38 -13.88 4.98
C ASN A 115 -1.18 -13.64 3.47
N LYS A 116 -1.07 -12.38 3.03
CA LYS A 116 -0.88 -12.06 1.61
C LYS A 116 0.55 -12.39 1.17
N GLU A 117 0.66 -13.14 0.08
CA GLU A 117 1.93 -13.49 -0.54
C GLU A 117 2.56 -12.31 -1.27
N GLY A 118 3.87 -12.37 -1.52
CA GLY A 118 4.58 -11.36 -2.31
C GLY A 118 4.88 -10.05 -1.58
N ILE A 119 4.51 -9.92 -0.31
CA ILE A 119 4.88 -8.78 0.54
C ILE A 119 6.29 -9.01 1.10
N SER A 120 7.10 -7.95 1.18
CA SER A 120 8.42 -8.01 1.82
C SER A 120 8.34 -8.38 3.31
N VAL A 121 9.41 -8.98 3.82
CA VAL A 121 9.53 -9.33 5.26
C VAL A 121 9.34 -8.10 6.15
N GLU A 122 9.87 -6.94 5.76
CA GLU A 122 9.74 -5.70 6.52
C GLU A 122 8.28 -5.22 6.61
N LEU A 123 7.56 -5.21 5.47
CA LEU A 123 6.15 -4.82 5.46
C LEU A 123 5.29 -5.83 6.22
N LYS A 124 5.59 -7.12 6.12
CA LYS A 124 4.90 -8.16 6.89
C LYS A 124 5.09 -7.96 8.39
N ALA A 125 6.30 -7.61 8.84
CA ALA A 125 6.56 -7.30 10.25
C ALA A 125 5.71 -6.09 10.74
N LYS A 126 5.56 -5.05 9.92
CA LYS A 126 4.68 -3.90 10.23
C LYS A 126 3.21 -4.31 10.33
N VAL A 127 2.72 -5.17 9.43
CA VAL A 127 1.35 -5.69 9.49
C VAL A 127 1.12 -6.51 10.77
N VAL A 128 2.06 -7.40 11.12
CA VAL A 128 2.00 -8.20 12.37
C VAL A 128 1.96 -7.29 13.60
N ALA A 129 2.79 -6.25 13.66
CA ALA A 129 2.80 -5.29 14.75
C ALA A 129 1.47 -4.54 14.87
N SER A 130 0.91 -4.07 13.74
CA SER A 130 -0.41 -3.42 13.71
C SER A 130 -1.53 -4.36 14.17
N LYS A 131 -1.47 -5.63 13.77
CA LYS A 131 -2.45 -6.65 14.19
C LYS A 131 -2.34 -6.97 15.68
N ALA A 132 -1.12 -7.04 16.22
CA ALA A 132 -0.92 -7.20 17.65
C ALA A 132 -1.53 -6.03 18.44
N ALA A 133 -1.39 -4.80 17.93
CA ALA A 133 -2.01 -3.63 18.55
C ALA A 133 -3.54 -3.65 18.47
N SER A 134 -4.15 -4.01 17.34
CA SER A 134 -5.61 -4.16 17.24
C SER A 134 -6.13 -5.24 18.19
N LYS A 135 -5.44 -6.38 18.28
CA LYS A 135 -5.78 -7.45 19.21
C LYS A 135 -5.67 -7.00 20.67
N ALA A 136 -4.62 -6.28 21.03
CA ALA A 136 -4.46 -5.73 22.38
C ALA A 136 -5.60 -4.77 22.76
N PHE A 137 -6.02 -3.91 21.82
CA PHE A 137 -7.18 -3.05 22.01
C PHE A 137 -8.47 -3.87 22.22
N ILE A 138 -8.73 -4.85 21.35
CA ILE A 138 -9.90 -5.73 21.43
C ILE A 138 -9.94 -6.43 22.79
N ASP A 139 -8.82 -7.02 23.22
CA ASP A 139 -8.75 -7.76 24.48
C ASP A 139 -8.90 -6.82 25.69
N LYS A 140 -8.39 -5.58 25.61
CA LYS A 140 -8.62 -4.55 26.63
C LYS A 140 -10.09 -4.18 26.75
N VAL A 141 -10.78 -3.88 25.64
CA VAL A 141 -12.22 -3.53 25.65
C VAL A 141 -13.07 -4.69 26.15
N LYS A 142 -12.74 -5.95 25.79
CA LYS A 142 -13.40 -7.14 26.34
C LYS A 142 -13.23 -7.26 27.87
N GLY A 143 -12.05 -6.91 28.39
CA GLY A 143 -11.78 -6.92 29.82
C GLY A 143 -12.55 -5.86 30.61
N GLU A 144 -12.91 -4.76 29.96
CA GLU A 144 -13.65 -3.63 30.54
C GLU A 144 -15.15 -3.66 30.16
N ASN A 145 -15.71 -4.83 29.85
CA ASN A 145 -17.03 -5.01 29.20
C ASN A 145 -18.26 -4.48 29.99
N SER A 146 -18.08 -3.94 31.18
CA SER A 146 -19.14 -3.37 32.01
C SER A 146 -19.30 -1.87 31.71
N PHE A 147 -19.68 -1.53 30.47
CA PHE A 147 -19.92 -0.15 30.06
C PHE A 147 -21.33 0.30 30.53
N PRO A 148 -21.46 1.46 31.21
CA PRO A 148 -22.75 2.05 31.55
C PRO A 148 -23.49 2.64 30.33
#